data_AF-A0A820SCH6-F1
#
_entry.id   AF-A0A820SCH6-F1
#
_cell.length_a   1.000
_cell.length_b   1.000
_cell.length_c   1.000
_cell.angle_alpha   90.00
_cell.angle_beta   90.00
_cell.angle_gamma   90.00
#
_symmetry.space_group_name_H-M   'P 1'
#
loop_
_entity.id
_entity.type
_entity.pdbx_description
1 polymer ?
#
loop_
_entity_poly.entity_id
_entity_poly.type
_entity_poly.pdbx_seq_one_letter_code
_entity_poly.pdbx_strand_id
1 'polypeptide(L)'
;MNSTPHNQLFDLHYLNITSSLSISVHFEFQPLNTSLAYLFIYKFDQLPQLNTSINNIDGWTLFCPLNLTNETLYKYFINNQQTSDHQSIIYGLRELNSTEMMNTCSNSSVSSLPITD
;
A
#
# COMPACT_ATOMS: atom_id res chain seq x y z
N MET A 1 18.09 -5.34 27.48
CA MET A 1 17.24 -4.64 26.50
C MET A 1 16.63 -5.72 25.61
N ASN A 2 15.40 -6.15 25.93
CA ASN A 2 14.66 -7.08 25.07
C ASN A 2 13.90 -6.23 24.05
N SER A 3 14.41 -6.10 22.82
CA SER A 3 13.53 -5.74 21.72
C SER A 3 12.68 -6.97 21.44
N THR A 4 11.44 -6.97 21.89
CA THR A 4 10.40 -7.79 21.26
C THR A 4 10.50 -7.54 19.75
N PRO A 5 10.58 -8.57 18.89
CA PRO A 5 10.35 -8.35 17.48
C PRO A 5 8.90 -7.89 17.38
N HIS A 6 8.67 -6.59 17.19
CA HIS A 6 7.39 -6.15 16.69
C HIS A 6 7.26 -6.79 15.32
N ASN A 7 6.39 -7.80 15.19
CA ASN A 7 5.91 -8.29 13.91
C ASN A 7 5.20 -7.11 13.24
N GLN A 8 5.95 -6.27 12.55
CA GLN A 8 5.37 -5.21 11.74
C GLN A 8 4.87 -5.88 10.48
N LEU A 9 3.54 -5.86 10.28
CA LEU A 9 2.89 -6.38 9.07
C LEU A 9 3.47 -5.77 7.79
N PHE A 10 4.01 -4.54 7.89
CA PHE A 10 4.61 -3.81 6.78
C PHE A 10 5.98 -3.29 7.19
N ASP A 11 6.94 -3.42 6.29
CA ASP A 11 8.13 -2.57 6.30
C ASP A 11 7.73 -1.18 5.76
N LEU A 12 7.84 -0.16 6.61
CA LEU A 12 7.44 1.21 6.26
C LEU A 12 8.63 2.01 5.73
N HIS A 13 8.36 2.77 4.66
CA HIS A 13 9.31 3.65 4.00
C HIS A 13 8.83 5.10 4.08
N TYR A 14 9.78 6.03 4.19
CA TYR A 14 9.54 7.46 4.24
C TYR A 14 10.01 8.12 2.94
N LEU A 15 9.14 8.91 2.31
CA LEU A 15 9.44 9.72 1.15
C LEU A 15 9.18 11.19 1.46
N ASN A 16 10.21 12.02 1.37
CA ASN A 16 10.07 13.47 1.48
C ASN A 16 9.55 14.03 0.16
N ILE A 17 8.42 14.74 0.21
CA ILE A 17 7.79 15.41 -0.93
C ILE A 17 7.70 16.93 -0.73
N THR A 18 8.44 17.47 0.24
CA THR A 18 8.49 18.90 0.52
C THR A 18 9.04 19.65 -0.68
N SER A 19 8.24 20.56 -1.24
CA SER A 19 8.59 21.32 -2.43
C SER A 19 7.84 22.65 -2.48
N SER A 20 8.45 23.65 -3.13
CA SER A 20 7.78 24.92 -3.44
C SER A 20 6.87 24.83 -4.66
N LEU A 21 6.95 23.74 -5.44
CA LEU A 21 6.12 23.44 -6.59
C LEU A 21 5.20 22.25 -6.31
N SER A 22 4.11 22.15 -7.06
CA SER A 22 3.22 21.00 -6.99
C SER A 22 3.93 19.73 -7.48
N ILE A 23 3.82 18.65 -6.71
CA ILE A 23 4.46 17.36 -6.97
C ILE A 23 3.36 16.33 -7.24
N SER A 24 3.66 15.28 -7.99
CA SER A 24 2.84 14.07 -8.00
C SER A 24 3.76 12.88 -7.78
N VAL A 25 3.23 11.80 -7.22
CA VAL A 25 4.03 10.61 -6.89
C VAL A 25 3.51 9.41 -7.65
N HIS A 26 4.40 8.78 -8.41
CA HIS A 26 4.16 7.54 -9.13
C HIS A 26 4.89 6.42 -8.42
N PHE A 27 4.16 5.37 -8.04
CA PHE A 27 4.75 4.12 -7.61
C PHE A 27 4.60 3.09 -8.71
N GLU A 28 5.72 2.45 -9.06
CA GLU A 28 5.76 1.31 -9.97
C GLU A 28 6.52 0.18 -9.30
N PHE A 29 5.93 -1.01 -9.29
CA PHE A 29 6.58 -2.20 -8.75
C PHE A 29 6.36 -3.39 -9.68
N GLN A 30 7.44 -4.11 -9.92
CA GLN A 30 7.45 -5.36 -10.67
C GLN A 30 7.34 -6.51 -9.67
N PRO A 31 6.30 -7.35 -9.75
CA PRO A 31 6.22 -8.50 -8.86
C PRO A 31 7.27 -9.54 -9.25
N LEU A 32 7.76 -10.31 -8.27
CA LEU A 32 8.67 -11.44 -8.53
C LEU A 32 8.03 -12.53 -9.41
N ASN A 33 6.70 -12.62 -9.37
CA ASN A 33 5.87 -13.51 -10.19
C ASN A 33 4.53 -12.81 -10.47
N THR A 34 4.06 -12.88 -11.71
CA THR A 34 2.81 -12.24 -12.17
C THR A 34 1.55 -12.78 -11.51
N SER A 35 1.65 -13.89 -10.78
CA SER A 35 0.56 -14.48 -10.00
C SER A 35 0.46 -13.95 -8.56
N LEU A 36 1.35 -13.05 -8.14
CA LEU A 36 1.39 -12.51 -6.78
C LEU A 36 0.48 -11.29 -6.64
N ALA A 37 -0.14 -11.18 -5.47
CA ALA A 37 -0.90 -10.01 -5.07
C ALA A 37 -0.21 -9.26 -3.93
N TYR A 38 -0.46 -7.95 -3.85
CA TYR A 38 0.13 -7.10 -2.83
C TYR A 38 -0.92 -6.17 -2.22
N LEU A 39 -0.77 -5.90 -0.94
CA LEU A 39 -1.46 -4.83 -0.23
C LEU A 39 -0.49 -3.66 -0.06
N PHE A 40 -0.90 -2.49 -0.51
CA PHE A 40 -0.16 -1.24 -0.31
C PHE A 40 -0.96 -0.32 0.60
N ILE A 41 -0.24 0.40 1.44
CA ILE A 41 -0.79 1.41 2.34
C ILE A 41 0.07 2.67 2.27
N TYR A 42 -0.54 3.83 2.44
CA TYR A 42 0.20 5.06 2.68
C TYR A 42 -0.59 6.04 3.54
N LYS A 43 0.15 6.98 4.14
CA LYS A 43 -0.40 8.14 4.82
C LYS A 43 0.55 9.32 4.66
N PHE A 44 0.00 10.52 4.56
CA PHE A 44 0.81 11.73 4.58
C PHE A 44 1.19 12.12 6.02
N ASP A 45 2.44 12.53 6.21
CA ASP A 45 3.00 13.16 7.43
C ASP A 45 2.93 12.36 8.73
N GLN A 46 2.30 11.18 8.73
CA GLN A 46 2.06 10.34 9.89
C GLN A 46 2.12 8.86 9.52
N LEU A 47 2.33 8.00 10.51
CA LEU A 47 2.30 6.54 10.31
C LEU A 47 0.88 6.10 9.87
N PRO A 48 0.76 5.26 8.82
CA PRO A 48 -0.50 4.63 8.44
C PRO A 48 -1.11 3.85 9.60
N GLN A 49 -2.40 4.04 9.85
CA GLN A 49 -3.14 3.26 10.84
C GLN A 49 -3.71 2.00 10.19
N LEU A 50 -3.43 0.86 10.81
CA LEU A 50 -4.05 -0.42 10.50
C LEU A 50 -5.24 -0.61 11.44
N ASN A 51 -6.42 -0.87 10.88
CA ASN A 51 -7.64 -1.05 11.66
C ASN A 51 -8.56 -2.07 10.99
N THR A 52 -9.28 -2.86 11.79
CA THR A 52 -10.06 -4.03 11.32
C THR A 52 -11.16 -3.67 10.32
N SER A 53 -11.59 -2.41 10.27
CA SER A 53 -12.52 -1.90 9.26
C SER A 53 -11.76 -1.24 8.11
N ILE A 54 -12.10 -1.63 6.88
CA ILE A 54 -11.50 -1.11 5.63
C ILE A 54 -11.63 0.42 5.48
N ASN A 55 -12.66 1.01 6.08
CA ASN A 55 -12.91 2.45 6.07
C ASN A 55 -11.95 3.24 6.98
N ASN A 56 -11.25 2.54 7.88
CA ASN A 56 -10.36 3.13 8.86
C ASN A 56 -8.88 2.86 8.53
N ILE A 57 -8.59 2.26 7.38
CA ILE A 57 -7.22 2.01 6.91
C ILE A 57 -6.80 3.18 6.04
N ASP A 58 -5.69 3.82 6.39
CA ASP A 58 -5.18 4.96 5.63
C ASP A 58 -4.65 4.53 4.26
N GLY A 59 -5.12 5.20 3.20
CA GLY A 59 -4.51 5.19 1.87
C GLY A 59 -4.17 3.80 1.32
N TRP A 60 -5.08 2.83 1.40
CA TRP A 60 -4.78 1.49 0.94
C TRP A 60 -5.15 1.26 -0.53
N THR A 61 -4.47 0.30 -1.16
CA THR A 61 -4.89 -0.27 -2.44
C THR A 61 -4.45 -1.74 -2.53
N LEU A 62 -5.22 -2.53 -3.27
CA LEU A 62 -4.88 -3.91 -3.59
C LEU A 62 -4.33 -3.99 -5.01
N PHE A 63 -3.21 -4.69 -5.17
CA PHE A 63 -2.65 -5.05 -6.45
C PHE A 63 -2.86 -6.54 -6.67
N CYS A 64 -3.92 -6.89 -7.38
CA CYS A 64 -4.21 -8.26 -7.77
C CYS A 64 -3.61 -8.56 -9.15
N PRO A 65 -3.32 -9.82 -9.50
CA PRO A 65 -2.74 -10.19 -10.81
C PRO A 65 -3.44 -9.57 -12.02
N LEU A 66 -4.76 -9.39 -11.96
CA LEU A 66 -5.57 -8.77 -13.01
C LEU A 66 -5.31 -7.26 -13.19
N ASN A 67 -4.67 -6.60 -12.22
CA ASN A 67 -4.29 -5.19 -12.27
C ASN A 67 -2.92 -4.96 -12.93
N LEU A 68 -2.21 -6.02 -13.32
CA LEU A 68 -0.92 -5.87 -14.02
C LEU A 68 -1.12 -5.16 -15.35
N THR A 69 -0.28 -4.14 -15.58
CA THR A 69 -0.20 -3.49 -16.88
C THR A 69 0.45 -4.42 -17.91
N ASN A 70 0.38 -4.06 -19.20
CA ASN A 70 1.05 -4.78 -20.27
C ASN A 70 2.59 -4.85 -20.09
N GLU A 71 3.16 -3.95 -19.29
CA GLU A 71 4.57 -3.90 -18.92
C GLU A 71 4.90 -4.83 -17.75
N THR A 72 3.95 -5.63 -17.27
CA THR A 72 4.06 -6.48 -16.06
C THR A 72 4.38 -5.70 -14.79
N LEU A 73 3.91 -4.45 -14.73
CA LEU A 73 4.05 -3.57 -13.58
C LEU A 73 2.69 -3.31 -12.95
N TYR A 74 2.66 -3.22 -11.63
CA TYR A 74 1.60 -2.54 -10.91
C TYR A 74 1.94 -1.05 -10.81
N LYS A 75 0.92 -0.20 -10.96
CA LYS A 75 1.07 1.26 -10.93
C LYS A 75 0.07 1.87 -9.96
N TYR A 76 0.54 2.86 -9.20
CA TYR A 76 -0.31 3.68 -8.34
C TYR A 76 0.10 5.14 -8.42
N PHE A 77 -0.88 6.02 -8.53
CA PHE A 77 -0.67 7.43 -8.75
C PHE A 77 -1.33 8.27 -7.65
N ILE A 78 -0.53 9.12 -7.03
CA ILE A 78 -0.99 10.17 -6.12
C ILE A 78 -0.81 11.49 -6.86
N ASN A 79 -1.92 12.13 -7.19
CA ASN A 79 -1.90 13.37 -7.95
C ASN A 79 -1.48 14.57 -7.10
N ASN A 80 -1.24 15.69 -7.77
CA ASN A 80 -0.72 16.90 -7.14
C ASN A 80 -1.71 17.63 -6.23
N GLN A 81 -3.01 17.39 -6.40
CA GLN A 81 -4.01 17.88 -5.47
C GLN A 81 -3.96 17.10 -4.15
N GLN A 82 -3.73 15.78 -4.21
CA GLN A 82 -3.61 14.93 -3.03
C GLN A 82 -2.34 15.20 -2.23
N THR A 83 -1.23 15.55 -2.89
CA THR A 83 0.03 15.90 -2.20
C THR A 83 0.09 17.35 -1.74
N SER A 84 -0.92 18.17 -2.04
CA SER A 84 -0.93 19.59 -1.64
C SER A 84 -0.82 19.69 -0.12
N ASP A 85 0.03 20.60 0.34
CA ASP A 85 0.21 20.92 1.76
C ASP A 85 0.79 19.78 2.63
N HIS A 86 1.29 18.70 2.01
CA HIS A 86 1.96 17.60 2.67
C HIS A 86 3.47 17.64 2.46
N GLN A 87 4.22 17.22 3.48
CA GLN A 87 5.70 17.25 3.46
C GLN A 87 6.29 15.88 3.21
N SER A 88 5.54 14.83 3.49
CA SER A 88 6.02 13.46 3.40
C SER A 88 4.91 12.45 3.13
N ILE A 89 5.31 11.32 2.56
CA ILE A 89 4.51 10.11 2.44
C ILE A 89 5.21 9.01 3.20
N ILE A 90 4.49 8.35 4.10
CA ILE A 90 4.93 7.10 4.71
C ILE A 90 4.10 5.99 4.07
N TYR A 91 4.76 5.01 3.47
CA TYR A 91 4.12 3.94 2.72
C TYR A 91 4.70 2.57 3.05
N GLY A 92 3.92 1.52 2.81
CA GLY A 92 4.35 0.12 2.97
C GLY A 92 3.73 -0.76 1.90
N LEU A 93 4.44 -1.82 1.53
CA LEU A 93 3.99 -2.83 0.58
C LEU A 93 4.18 -4.22 1.20
N ARG A 94 3.14 -5.04 1.18
CA ARG A 94 3.15 -6.41 1.71
C ARG A 94 2.64 -7.38 0.66
N GLU A 95 3.41 -8.43 0.38
CA GLU A 95 2.94 -9.55 -0.43
C GLU A 95 1.84 -10.32 0.31
N LEU A 96 0.77 -10.66 -0.40
CA LEU A 96 -0.31 -11.48 0.15
C LEU A 96 -0.02 -12.96 -0.05
N ASN A 97 -0.34 -13.77 0.97
CA ASN A 97 -0.33 -15.21 0.81
C ASN A 97 -1.51 -15.69 -0.06
N SER A 98 -1.48 -16.96 -0.47
CA SER A 98 -2.46 -17.52 -1.40
C SER A 98 -3.91 -17.44 -0.89
N THR A 99 -4.14 -17.64 0.42
CA THR A 99 -5.47 -17.55 1.03
C THR A 99 -5.96 -16.10 1.07
N GLU A 100 -5.11 -15.18 1.49
CA GLU A 100 -5.40 -13.74 1.49
C GLU A 100 -5.75 -13.26 0.08
N MET A 101 -4.91 -13.60 -0.91
CA MET A 101 -5.11 -13.26 -2.31
C MET A 101 -6.44 -13.80 -2.85
N MET A 102 -6.77 -15.07 -2.62
CA MET A 102 -8.06 -15.62 -3.07
C MET A 102 -9.23 -14.85 -2.45
N ASN A 103 -9.15 -14.50 -1.17
CA ASN A 103 -10.24 -13.79 -0.50
C ASN A 103 -10.39 -12.34 -0.97
N THR A 104 -9.29 -11.62 -1.22
CA THR A 104 -9.31 -10.20 -1.56
C THR A 104 -9.40 -9.93 -3.06
N CYS A 105 -8.86 -10.80 -3.91
CA CYS A 105 -8.81 -10.60 -5.36
C CYS A 105 -9.94 -11.31 -6.12
N SER A 106 -10.65 -12.26 -5.50
CA SER A 106 -11.79 -12.94 -6.14
C SER A 106 -13.16 -12.39 -5.74
N ASN A 107 -13.27 -11.66 -4.62
CA ASN A 107 -14.53 -11.06 -4.19
C ASN A 107 -14.72 -9.65 -4.76
N SER A 108 -15.89 -9.39 -5.32
CA SER A 108 -16.30 -8.07 -5.82
C SER A 108 -16.54 -7.04 -4.70
N SER A 109 -16.60 -7.48 -3.44
CA SER A 109 -16.68 -6.61 -2.25
C SER A 109 -15.76 -7.13 -1.14
N VAL A 110 -14.54 -6.60 -1.09
CA VAL A 110 -13.60 -6.85 0.00
C VAL A 110 -14.17 -6.27 1.30
N SER A 111 -14.66 -7.13 2.19
CA SER A 111 -15.26 -6.73 3.47
C SER A 111 -14.24 -6.43 4.57
N SER A 112 -13.02 -6.96 4.42
CA SER A 112 -11.91 -6.76 5.35
C SER A 112 -10.59 -6.95 4.61
N LEU A 113 -9.54 -6.23 5.04
CA LEU A 113 -8.19 -6.42 4.54
C LEU A 113 -7.42 -7.37 5.45
N PRO A 114 -6.48 -8.16 4.89
CA PRO A 114 -5.64 -9.04 5.67
C PRO A 114 -4.56 -8.20 6.37
N ILE A 115 -4.89 -7.73 7.57
CA ILE A 115 -4.03 -6.85 8.39
C ILE A 115 -3.96 -7.34 9.85
N THR A 116 -4.24 -8.62 10.07
CA THR A 116 -4.11 -9.31 11.36
C THR A 116 -3.26 -10.55 11.15
N ASP A 117 -2.25 -10.76 12.00
CA ASP A 117 -1.50 -12.02 12.10
C ASP A 117 -2.40 -13.18 12.55
#